data_AF-A0ABD6W9I4-F1
#
_entry.id   AF-A0ABD6W9I4-F1
#
_cell.length_a   1.000
_cell.length_b   1.000
_cell.length_c   1.000
_cell.angle_alpha   90.00
_cell.angle_beta   90.00
_cell.angle_gamma   90.00
#
_symmetry.space_group_name_H-M   'P 1'
#
loop_
_entity.id
_entity.type
_entity.pdbx_description
1 polymer ?
#
loop_
_entity_poly.entity_id
_entity_poly.type
_entity_poly.pdbx_seq_one_letter_code
_entity_poly.pdbx_strand_id
1 'polypeptide(L)'
;MAILKYLAGVPSGNYGDIQDNLADLAAAQGVTPPSATTVSRRLQALEEDGAISADLAKGRRRGRSVNYSVDRAKLKQIFDDFSSWILEQS
;
A
#
# COMPACT_ATOMS: atom_id res chain seq x y z
N MET A 1 1.25 7.01 -2.32
CA MET A 1 1.02 7.32 -0.90
C MET A 1 -0.38 7.00 -0.37
N ALA A 2 -1.48 7.20 -1.10
CA ALA A 2 -2.82 6.98 -0.55
C ALA A 2 -3.08 5.56 0.00
N ILE A 3 -2.61 4.51 -0.68
CA ILE A 3 -2.75 3.11 -0.22
C ILE A 3 -2.04 2.87 1.13
N LEU A 4 -0.78 3.29 1.25
CA LEU A 4 -0.03 3.17 2.51
C LEU A 4 -0.67 4.00 3.63
N LYS A 5 -1.16 5.20 3.32
CA LYS A 5 -1.86 6.05 4.30
C LYS A 5 -3.12 5.38 4.84
N TYR A 6 -3.92 4.76 3.95
CA TYR A 6 -5.08 3.98 4.34
C TYR A 6 -4.68 2.78 5.20
N LEU A 7 -3.76 1.94 4.72
CA LEU A 7 -3.33 0.73 5.42
C LEU A 7 -2.56 1.01 6.73
N ALA A 8 -1.99 2.19 6.90
CA ALA A 8 -1.40 2.61 8.18
C ALA A 8 -2.46 2.95 9.24
N GLY A 9 -3.68 3.32 8.81
CA GLY A 9 -4.82 3.66 9.67
C GLY A 9 -5.68 2.45 10.05
N VAL A 10 -5.49 1.30 9.41
CA VAL A 10 -6.23 0.06 9.69
C VAL A 10 -5.27 -1.10 10.01
N PRO A 11 -5.69 -2.14 10.74
CA PRO A 11 -4.86 -3.32 10.98
C PRO A 11 -4.54 -4.08 9.67
N SER A 12 -5.54 -4.19 8.80
CA SER A 12 -5.43 -4.76 7.45
C SER A 12 -6.59 -4.27 6.59
N GLY A 13 -6.41 -4.24 5.27
CA GLY A 13 -7.47 -3.91 4.31
C GLY A 13 -7.48 -4.89 3.15
N ASN A 14 -8.67 -5.28 2.69
CA ASN A 14 -8.78 -6.10 1.49
C ASN A 14 -8.70 -5.23 0.23
N TYR A 15 -8.51 -5.86 -0.92
CA TYR A 15 -8.39 -5.15 -2.21
C TYR A 15 -9.60 -4.24 -2.52
N GLY A 16 -10.82 -4.69 -2.23
CA GLY A 16 -12.04 -3.92 -2.43
C GLY A 16 -12.07 -2.67 -1.57
N ASP A 17 -11.84 -2.80 -0.26
CA ASP A 17 -11.85 -1.66 0.66
C ASP A 17 -10.78 -0.61 0.28
N ILE A 18 -9.61 -1.06 -0.18
CA ILE A 18 -8.55 -0.18 -0.67
C ILE A 18 -9.02 0.57 -1.93
N GLN A 19 -9.70 -0.12 -2.84
CA GLN A 19 -10.22 0.48 -4.07
C GLN A 19 -11.33 1.50 -3.79
N ASP A 20 -12.25 1.18 -2.88
CA ASP A 20 -13.33 2.06 -2.46
C ASP A 20 -12.78 3.31 -1.76
N ASN A 21 -11.81 3.15 -0.84
CA ASN A 21 -11.16 4.29 -0.20
C ASN A 21 -10.45 5.21 -1.21
N LEU A 22 -9.79 4.63 -2.22
CA LEU A 22 -9.18 5.41 -3.30
C LEU A 22 -10.21 6.13 -4.16
N ALA A 23 -11.40 5.52 -4.36
CA ALA A 23 -12.50 6.14 -5.07
C ALA A 23 -13.06 7.34 -4.31
N ASP A 24 -13.28 7.18 -3.01
CA ASP A 24 -13.76 8.27 -2.13
C ASP A 24 -12.76 9.43 -2.09
N LEU A 25 -11.46 9.14 -1.98
CA LEU A 25 -10.41 10.15 -2.00
C LEU A 25 -10.34 10.89 -3.34
N ALA A 26 -10.51 10.17 -4.45
CA ALA A 26 -10.52 10.76 -5.78
C ALA A 26 -11.75 11.67 -5.97
N ALA A 27 -12.93 11.22 -5.52
CA ALA A 27 -14.16 12.00 -5.53
C ALA A 27 -14.04 13.29 -4.70
N ALA A 28 -13.47 13.20 -3.49
CA ALA A 28 -13.24 14.37 -2.64
C ALA A 28 -12.27 15.40 -3.25
N GLN A 29 -11.38 14.96 -4.14
CA GLN A 29 -10.41 15.81 -4.84
C GLN A 29 -10.89 16.24 -6.24
N GLY A 30 -12.07 15.78 -6.69
CA GLY A 30 -12.58 16.05 -8.03
C GLY A 30 -11.74 15.42 -9.15
N VAL A 31 -11.05 14.32 -8.87
CA VAL A 31 -10.21 13.61 -9.84
C VAL A 31 -10.74 12.21 -10.13
N THR A 32 -10.35 11.66 -11.28
CA THR A 32 -10.72 10.29 -11.66
C THR A 32 -10.01 9.27 -10.77
N PRO A 33 -10.72 8.28 -10.20
CA PRO A 33 -10.08 7.24 -9.41
C PRO A 33 -9.14 6.36 -10.25
N PRO A 34 -8.08 5.83 -9.64
CA PRO A 34 -7.16 4.93 -10.33
C PRO A 34 -7.87 3.63 -10.75
N SER A 35 -7.52 3.12 -11.93
CA SER A 35 -8.06 1.84 -12.40
C SER A 35 -7.66 0.67 -11.50
N ALA A 36 -8.46 -0.40 -11.49
CA ALA A 36 -8.16 -1.63 -10.76
C ALA A 36 -6.77 -2.20 -11.10
N THR A 37 -6.38 -2.17 -12.38
CA THR A 37 -5.04 -2.59 -12.83
C THR A 37 -3.94 -1.73 -12.21
N THR A 38 -4.15 -0.41 -12.12
CA THR A 38 -3.20 0.52 -11.49
C THR A 38 -3.06 0.24 -10.00
N VAL A 39 -4.17 0.02 -9.29
CA VAL A 39 -4.17 -0.32 -7.86
C VAL A 39 -3.44 -1.65 -7.64
N SER A 40 -3.74 -2.67 -8.43
CA SER A 40 -3.10 -3.99 -8.36
C SER A 40 -1.59 -3.90 -8.57
N ARG A 41 -1.13 -3.16 -9.59
CA ARG A 41 0.30 -2.95 -9.84
C ARG A 41 0.98 -2.22 -8.69
N ARG A 42 0.31 -1.23 -8.09
CA ARG A 42 0.85 -0.50 -6.93
C ARG A 42 0.94 -1.38 -5.69
N LEU A 43 -0.06 -2.20 -5.41
CA LEU A 43 0.00 -3.18 -4.32
C LEU A 43 1.13 -4.18 -4.53
N GLN A 44 1.31 -4.66 -5.76
CA GLN A 44 2.41 -5.56 -6.08
C GLN A 44 3.78 -4.90 -5.83
N ALA A 45 3.99 -3.65 -6.27
CA ALA A 45 5.23 -2.93 -6.05
C ALA A 45 5.51 -2.73 -4.55
N LEU A 46 4.50 -2.28 -3.79
CA LEU A 46 4.62 -2.10 -2.34
C LEU A 46 4.92 -3.41 -1.59
N GLU A 47 4.37 -4.52 -2.07
CA GLU A 47 4.64 -5.85 -1.51
C GLU A 47 6.07 -6.32 -1.85
N GLU A 48 6.55 -6.05 -3.07
CA GLU A 48 7.92 -6.37 -3.51
C GLU A 48 8.97 -5.53 -2.75
N ASP A 49 8.64 -4.27 -2.45
CA ASP A 49 9.46 -3.38 -1.62
C ASP A 49 9.42 -3.75 -0.12
N GLY A 50 8.54 -4.68 0.27
CA GLY A 50 8.33 -5.09 1.66
C GLY A 50 7.62 -4.05 2.52
N ALA A 51 7.07 -2.97 1.93
CA ALA A 51 6.31 -1.95 2.64
C ALA A 51 4.96 -2.47 3.15
N ILE A 52 4.39 -3.47 2.46
CA ILE A 52 3.18 -4.18 2.87
C ILE A 52 3.39 -5.68 2.78
N SER A 53 2.60 -6.42 3.57
CA SER A 53 2.51 -7.88 3.51
C SER A 53 1.07 -8.29 3.22
N ALA A 54 0.92 -9.39 2.48
CA ALA A 54 -0.36 -10.03 2.22
C ALA A 54 -0.51 -11.29 3.09
N ASP A 55 -1.71 -11.54 3.58
CA ASP A 55 -2.04 -12.78 4.31
C ASP A 55 -1.87 -14.05 3.45
N LEU A 56 -2.04 -13.93 2.14
CA LEU A 56 -1.89 -15.00 1.17
C LEU A 56 -0.74 -14.72 0.20
N ALA A 57 0.11 -15.73 -0.01
CA ALA A 57 1.16 -15.71 -1.03
C ALA A 57 0.56 -15.60 -2.44
N LYS A 58 1.29 -14.95 -3.38
CA LYS A 58 0.83 -14.65 -4.77
C LYS A 58 0.15 -15.84 -5.49
N GLY A 59 0.69 -17.06 -5.38
CA GLY A 59 0.12 -18.26 -6.01
C GLY A 59 -1.17 -18.81 -5.38
N ARG A 60 -1.58 -18.32 -4.21
CA ARG A 60 -2.75 -18.79 -3.44
C ARG A 60 -3.93 -17.81 -3.41
N ARG A 61 -3.82 -16.71 -4.15
CA ARG A 61 -4.80 -15.60 -4.15
C ARG A 61 -6.00 -15.82 -5.06
N ARG A 62 -5.91 -16.72 -6.04
CA ARG A 62 -6.95 -16.89 -7.06
C ARG A 62 -8.29 -17.31 -6.42
N GLY A 63 -9.32 -16.49 -6.61
CA GLY A 63 -10.67 -16.73 -6.07
C GLY A 63 -10.79 -16.55 -4.56
N ARG A 64 -9.80 -15.94 -3.89
CA ARG A 64 -9.83 -15.65 -2.45
C ARG A 64 -9.66 -14.16 -2.21
N SER A 65 -10.31 -13.66 -1.15
CA SER A 65 -10.02 -12.32 -0.65
C SER A 65 -8.64 -12.30 0.00
N VAL A 66 -7.85 -11.27 -0.30
CA VAL A 66 -6.49 -11.09 0.18
C VAL A 66 -6.49 -9.84 1.03
N ASN A 67 -5.98 -9.96 2.26
CA ASN A 67 -5.82 -8.82 3.15
C ASN A 67 -4.37 -8.35 3.12
N TYR A 68 -4.21 -7.04 2.99
CA TYR A 68 -2.92 -6.37 3.00
C TYR A 68 -2.75 -5.64 4.33
N SER A 69 -1.55 -5.72 4.89
CA SER A 69 -1.17 -5.00 6.11
C SER A 69 0.15 -4.29 5.89
N VAL A 70 0.38 -3.18 6.60
CA VAL A 70 1.64 -2.44 6.52
C VAL A 70 2.66 -3.08 7.46
N ASP A 71 3.86 -3.33 6.94
CA ASP A 71 5.01 -3.65 7.79
C ASP A 71 5.59 -2.35 8.35
N ARG A 72 5.17 -2.02 9.57
CA ARG A 72 5.58 -0.77 10.25
C ARG A 72 7.07 -0.77 10.58
N ALA A 73 7.65 -1.93 10.90
CA ALA A 73 9.07 -2.03 11.20
C ALA A 73 9.89 -1.76 9.94
N LYS A 74 9.46 -2.33 8.80
CA LYS A 74 10.12 -2.12 7.52
C LYS A 74 9.96 -0.70 7.01
N LEU A 75 8.77 -0.09 7.12
CA LEU A 75 8.59 1.32 6.77
C LEU A 75 9.45 2.25 7.63
N LYS A 76 9.57 1.97 8.93
CA LYS A 76 10.46 2.74 9.81
C LYS A 76 11.91 2.61 9.35
N GLN A 77 12.37 1.39 9.04
CA GLN A 77 13.71 1.17 8.52
C GLN A 77 13.97 1.96 7.23
N ILE A 78 13.07 1.87 6.25
CA ILE A 78 13.19 2.61 4.98
C ILE A 78 13.28 4.12 5.24
N PHE A 79 12.49 4.63 6.18
CA PHE A 79 12.50 6.04 6.53
C PHE A 79 13.78 6.46 7.26
N ASP A 80 14.29 5.63 8.18
CA ASP A 80 15.54 5.86 8.91
C ASP A 80 16.74 5.85 7.93
N ASP A 81 16.78 4.89 7.01
CA ASP A 81 17.82 4.76 5.97
C ASP A 81 17.82 5.99 5.05
N PHE A 82 16.64 6.41 4.60
CA PHE A 82 16.48 7.60 3.76
C PHE A 82 16.87 8.90 4.50
N SER A 83 16.49 9.03 5.77
CA SER A 83 16.84 10.19 6.59
C SER A 83 18.35 10.27 6.81
N SER A 84 18.99 9.13 7.08
CA SER A 84 20.44 9.04 7.23
C SER A 84 21.16 9.43 5.94
N TRP A 85 20.67 8.95 4.79
CA TRP A 85 21.20 9.33 3.48
C TRP A 85 21.10 10.84 3.22
N ILE A 86 19.96 11.49 3.53
CA ILE A 86 19.83 12.95 3.38
C ILE A 86 20.86 13.69 4.23
N LEU A 87 21.04 13.26 5.49
CA LEU A 87 21.97 13.90 6.42
C LEU A 87 23.43 13.73 5.99
N GLU A 88 23.79 12.60 5.37
CA GLU A 88 25.13 12.38 4.81
C GLU A 88 25.43 13.23 3.57
N GLN A 89 24.40 13.71 2.87
CA GLN A 89 24.54 14.58 1.69
C GLN A 89 24.50 16.08 2.03
N SER A 90 24.31 16.43 3.31
CA SER A 90 24.21 17.82 3.81
C SER A 90 25.51 18.28 4.47
#